data_AF-J3ISH9-F1
#
_entry.id   AF-J3ISH9-F1
#
_cell.length_a   1.000
_cell.length_b   1.000
_cell.length_c   1.000
_cell.angle_alpha   90.00
_cell.angle_beta   90.00
_cell.angle_gamma   90.00
#
_symmetry.space_group_name_H-M   'P 1'
#
loop_
_entity.id
_entity.type
_entity.pdbx_description
1 polymer ?
#
loop_
_entity_poly.entity_id
_entity_poly.type
_entity_poly.pdbx_seq_one_letter_code
_entity_poly.pdbx_strand_id
1 'polypeptide(L)'
;MTKIPVEEQAASLSAIILDDEYYNFLVAGVGHTEDISHIGADRLVPLKAHAWLNKKAQVENGERVDSRDINKHFKDVILLSAGLTEAMTRLPERLAFDLNSFLSQVPAELASNPQAYNGVDGDRLIKLIRKAFSLG
;
A
#
# COMPACT_ATOMS: atom_id res chain seq x y z
N MET A 1 -27.53 -9.63 0.30
CA MET A 1 -26.14 -9.12 0.44
C MET A 1 -25.71 -9.35 1.86
N THR A 2 -24.85 -10.33 2.10
CA THR A 2 -24.38 -10.65 3.46
C THR A 2 -23.30 -9.65 3.82
N LYS A 3 -23.56 -8.83 4.85
CA LYS A 3 -22.60 -7.87 5.39
C LYS A 3 -21.58 -8.66 6.22
N ILE A 4 -20.32 -8.68 5.80
CA ILE A 4 -19.24 -9.32 6.53
C ILE A 4 -18.74 -8.32 7.59
N PRO A 5 -18.77 -8.66 8.89
CA PRO A 5 -18.23 -7.81 9.96
C PRO A 5 -16.77 -7.43 9.69
N VAL A 6 -16.38 -6.20 10.06
CA VAL A 6 -15.01 -5.69 9.89
C VAL A 6 -13.99 -6.58 10.61
N GLU A 7 -14.39 -7.20 11.72
CA GLU A 7 -13.60 -8.20 12.45
C GLU A 7 -13.31 -9.44 11.60
N GLU A 8 -14.28 -9.90 10.82
CA GLU A 8 -14.15 -11.07 9.94
C GLU A 8 -13.32 -10.73 8.68
N GLN A 9 -13.36 -9.47 8.21
CA GLN A 9 -12.44 -8.96 7.18
C GLN A 9 -11.01 -8.78 7.70
N ALA A 10 -10.83 -8.23 8.90
CA ALA A 10 -9.53 -8.09 9.55
C ALA A 10 -8.91 -9.46 9.87
N ALA A 11 -9.72 -10.44 10.31
CA ALA A 11 -9.29 -11.83 10.50
C ALA A 11 -8.96 -12.53 9.18
N SER A 12 -9.71 -12.27 8.11
CA SER A 12 -9.38 -12.75 6.75
C SER A 12 -8.11 -12.11 6.19
N LEU A 13 -7.79 -10.87 6.60
CA LEU A 13 -6.58 -10.14 6.22
C LEU A 13 -5.36 -10.61 7.05
N SER A 14 -5.51 -10.91 8.34
CA SER A 14 -4.45 -11.46 9.19
C SER A 14 -4.12 -12.91 8.83
N ALA A 15 -5.10 -13.69 8.36
CA ALA A 15 -4.90 -15.07 7.94
C ALA A 15 -4.17 -15.22 6.58
N ILE A 16 -4.00 -14.15 5.80
CA ILE A 16 -3.41 -14.16 4.45
C ILE A 16 -2.02 -13.47 4.41
N ILE A 17 -1.31 -13.45 5.55
CA ILE A 17 0.05 -12.89 5.70
C ILE A 17 0.02 -11.36 5.79
N LEU A 18 -0.42 -10.87 6.94
CA LEU A 18 0.08 -9.60 7.45
C LEU A 18 0.98 -9.94 8.64
N ASP A 19 2.23 -9.50 8.55
CA ASP A 19 3.11 -9.41 9.72
C ASP A 19 2.39 -8.63 10.84
N ASP A 20 2.60 -9.03 12.09
CA ASP A 20 1.91 -8.43 13.25
C ASP A 20 2.06 -6.91 13.29
N GLU A 21 3.19 -6.35 12.81
CA GLU A 21 3.37 -4.90 12.72
C GLU A 21 2.41 -4.25 11.72
N TYR A 22 2.18 -4.88 10.56
CA TYR A 22 1.22 -4.39 9.56
C TYR A 22 -0.21 -4.49 10.05
N TYR A 23 -0.57 -5.59 10.72
CA TYR A 23 -1.89 -5.76 11.31
C TYR A 23 -2.16 -4.69 12.37
N ASN A 24 -1.25 -4.53 13.33
CA ASN A 24 -1.39 -3.55 14.39
C ASN A 24 -1.45 -2.12 13.84
N PHE A 25 -0.62 -1.81 12.84
CA PHE A 25 -0.65 -0.53 12.16
C PHE A 25 -1.99 -0.24 11.48
N LEU A 26 -2.59 -1.25 10.84
CA LEU A 26 -3.87 -1.14 10.15
C LEU A 26 -5.02 -0.92 11.14
N VAL A 27 -5.10 -1.76 12.18
CA VAL A 27 -6.15 -1.70 13.20
C VAL A 27 -6.10 -0.37 13.96
N ALA A 28 -4.90 0.12 14.29
CA ALA A 28 -4.73 1.41 14.96
C ALA A 28 -5.22 2.61 14.13
N GLY A 29 -5.37 2.46 12.81
CA GLY A 29 -5.86 3.50 11.90
C GLY A 29 -7.33 3.33 11.50
N VAL A 30 -8.07 2.40 12.11
CA VAL A 30 -9.51 2.25 11.85
C VAL A 30 -10.27 3.41 12.47
N GLY A 31 -10.79 4.29 11.62
CA GLY A 31 -11.70 5.37 11.99
C GLY A 31 -13.14 4.88 12.08
N HIS A 32 -13.95 5.54 12.92
CA HIS A 32 -15.37 5.25 13.08
C HIS A 32 -16.18 6.51 12.76
N THR A 33 -17.16 6.38 11.85
CA THR A 33 -18.28 7.34 11.74
C THR A 33 -19.53 6.71 12.32
N GLU A 34 -20.63 7.46 12.47
CA GLU A 34 -21.84 7.00 13.17
C GLU A 34 -22.38 5.65 12.65
N ASP A 35 -22.16 5.31 11.37
CA ASP A 35 -22.70 4.10 10.74
C ASP A 35 -21.65 3.11 10.21
N ILE A 36 -20.39 3.51 10.03
CA ILE A 36 -19.36 2.68 9.38
C ILE A 36 -17.94 2.88 9.93
N SER A 37 -17.19 1.78 10.00
CA SER A 37 -15.73 1.84 10.17
C SER A 37 -15.04 2.05 8.81
N HIS A 38 -13.96 2.83 8.79
CA HIS A 38 -13.19 3.12 7.58
C HIS A 38 -11.69 3.13 7.85
N ILE A 39 -10.90 2.93 6.79
CA ILE A 39 -9.44 2.97 6.84
C ILE A 39 -8.97 3.99 5.80
N GLY A 40 -8.15 4.94 6.25
CA GLY A 40 -7.66 6.04 5.43
C GLY A 40 -6.50 5.68 4.51
N ALA A 41 -6.19 6.61 3.60
CA ALA A 41 -5.05 6.51 2.67
C ALA A 41 -3.71 6.39 3.41
N ASP A 42 -3.60 6.98 4.60
CA ASP A 42 -2.45 6.88 5.51
C ASP A 42 -2.11 5.43 5.89
N ARG A 43 -3.11 4.54 5.92
CA ARG A 43 -2.90 3.10 6.19
C ARG A 43 -2.85 2.27 4.93
N LEU A 44 -3.70 2.59 3.96
CA LEU A 44 -3.82 1.79 2.74
C LEU A 44 -2.60 1.92 1.82
N VAL A 45 -1.93 3.08 1.76
CA VAL A 45 -0.74 3.27 0.90
C VAL A 45 0.42 2.35 1.33
N PRO A 46 0.89 2.34 2.59
CA PRO A 46 1.93 1.41 3.05
C PRO A 46 1.56 -0.07 2.84
N LEU A 47 0.29 -0.42 3.05
CA LEU A 47 -0.21 -1.78 2.88
C LEU A 47 -0.15 -2.23 1.41
N LYS A 48 -0.57 -1.38 0.47
CA LYS A 48 -0.55 -1.69 -0.96
C LYS A 48 0.88 -1.74 -1.51
N ALA A 49 1.77 -0.87 -1.02
CA ALA A 49 3.19 -0.92 -1.33
C ALA A 49 3.82 -2.25 -0.90
N HIS A 50 3.52 -2.72 0.31
CA HIS A 50 4.00 -4.01 0.81
C HIS A 50 3.45 -5.20 0.00
N ALA A 51 2.15 -5.20 -0.32
CA ALA A 51 1.56 -6.24 -1.16
C ALA A 51 2.21 -6.32 -2.55
N TRP A 52 2.55 -5.17 -3.14
CA TRP A 52 3.30 -5.09 -4.38
C TRP A 52 4.70 -5.72 -4.24
N LEU A 53 5.46 -5.36 -3.18
CA LEU A 53 6.79 -5.93 -2.91
C LEU A 53 6.74 -7.45 -2.77
N ASN A 54 5.78 -7.98 -2.02
CA ASN A 54 5.62 -9.43 -1.84
C ASN A 54 5.39 -10.14 -3.18
N LYS A 55 4.57 -9.55 -4.06
CA LYS A 55 4.32 -10.12 -5.40
C LYS A 55 5.55 -10.04 -6.30
N LYS A 56 6.36 -8.99 -6.19
CA LYS A 56 7.63 -8.88 -6.93
C LYS A 56 8.64 -9.92 -6.44
N ALA A 57 8.76 -10.12 -5.13
CA ALA A 57 9.62 -11.15 -4.55
C ALA A 57 9.19 -12.58 -4.98
N GLN A 58 7.88 -12.85 -5.05
CA GLN A 58 7.37 -14.13 -5.58
C GLN A 58 7.83 -14.37 -7.02
N VAL A 59 7.75 -13.35 -7.89
CA VAL A 59 8.25 -13.44 -9.27
C VAL A 59 9.76 -13.71 -9.31
N GLU A 60 10.53 -13.01 -8.48
CA GLU A 60 11.98 -13.19 -8.38
C GLU A 60 12.37 -14.60 -7.91
N ASN A 61 11.56 -15.21 -7.04
CA ASN A 61 11.70 -16.59 -6.58
C ASN A 61 11.21 -17.64 -7.60
N GLY A 62 10.78 -17.22 -8.79
CA GLY A 62 10.34 -18.11 -9.86
C GLY A 62 8.89 -18.59 -9.73
N GLU A 63 8.09 -18.01 -8.83
CA GLU A 63 6.67 -18.32 -8.71
C GLU A 63 5.87 -17.70 -9.87
N ARG A 64 4.82 -18.41 -10.28
CA ARG A 64 3.92 -17.91 -11.33
C ARG A 64 2.90 -16.94 -10.72
N VAL A 65 3.20 -15.65 -10.83
CA VAL A 65 2.30 -14.56 -10.42
C VAL A 65 1.63 -13.92 -11.63
N ASP A 66 0.35 -13.59 -11.53
CA ASP A 66 -0.35 -12.82 -12.55
C ASP A 66 0.11 -11.35 -12.51
N SER A 67 0.62 -10.84 -13.63
CA SER A 67 1.08 -9.45 -13.72
C SER A 67 -0.04 -8.43 -13.48
N ARG A 68 -1.31 -8.83 -13.66
CA ARG A 68 -2.49 -8.01 -13.32
C ARG A 68 -2.58 -7.74 -11.83
N ASP A 69 -2.19 -8.69 -10.99
CA ASP A 69 -2.21 -8.53 -9.53
C ASP A 69 -1.13 -7.56 -9.06
N ILE A 70 0.07 -7.64 -9.65
CA ILE A 70 1.16 -6.68 -9.41
C ILE A 70 0.71 -5.28 -9.81
N ASN A 71 0.24 -5.12 -11.05
CA ASN A 71 -0.18 -3.82 -11.59
C ASN A 71 -1.32 -3.21 -10.78
N LYS A 72 -2.25 -4.03 -10.26
CA LYS A 72 -3.35 -3.58 -9.41
C LYS A 72 -2.84 -2.91 -8.14
N HIS A 73 -1.90 -3.53 -7.42
CA HIS A 73 -1.37 -2.95 -6.18
C HIS A 73 -0.62 -1.64 -6.43
N PHE A 74 0.15 -1.56 -7.51
CA PHE A 74 0.85 -0.32 -7.87
C PHE A 74 -0.13 0.81 -8.23
N LYS A 75 -1.18 0.51 -9.02
CA LYS A 75 -2.26 1.46 -9.34
C LYS A 75 -3.02 1.92 -8.10
N ASP A 76 -3.29 1.01 -7.16
CA ASP A 76 -3.92 1.36 -5.90
C ASP A 76 -3.06 2.38 -5.13
N VAL A 77 -1.73 2.21 -5.07
CA VAL A 77 -0.84 3.21 -4.44
C VAL A 77 -0.95 4.57 -5.12
N ILE A 78 -0.91 4.62 -6.45
CA ILE A 78 -1.04 5.88 -7.20
C ILE A 78 -2.37 6.56 -6.88
N LEU A 79 -3.47 5.82 -6.93
CA LEU A 79 -4.82 6.34 -6.70
C LEU A 79 -5.01 6.83 -5.26
N LEU A 80 -4.60 6.02 -4.28
CA LEU A 80 -4.74 6.34 -2.86
C LEU A 80 -3.85 7.51 -2.46
N SER A 81 -2.72 7.70 -3.14
CA SER A 81 -1.79 8.81 -2.88
C SER A 81 -2.46 10.18 -3.11
N ALA A 82 -3.52 10.28 -3.92
CA ALA A 82 -4.30 11.51 -4.06
C ALA A 82 -5.01 11.95 -2.77
N GLY A 83 -5.24 11.03 -1.83
CA GLY A 83 -5.80 11.31 -0.51
C GLY A 83 -4.76 11.59 0.58
N LEU A 84 -3.47 11.56 0.25
CA LEU A 84 -2.41 11.87 1.22
C LEU A 84 -2.28 13.38 1.44
N THR A 85 -2.11 13.75 2.70
CA THR A 85 -1.73 15.09 3.15
C THR A 85 -0.37 15.00 3.85
N GLU A 86 0.15 16.13 4.29
CA GLU A 86 1.43 16.19 5.00
C GLU A 86 1.28 15.63 6.42
N ALA A 87 2.31 14.91 6.89
CA ALA A 87 2.41 14.40 8.27
C ALA A 87 1.20 13.57 8.74
N MET A 88 0.71 12.67 7.88
CA MET A 88 -0.46 11.82 8.16
C MET A 88 -0.26 10.91 9.38
N THR A 89 0.81 10.12 9.40
CA THR A 89 1.10 9.16 10.48
C THR A 89 2.57 8.76 10.46
N ARG A 90 3.16 8.55 11.64
CA ARG A 90 4.49 7.96 11.77
C ARG A 90 4.44 6.46 11.50
N LEU A 91 5.26 6.00 10.56
CA LEU A 91 5.38 4.58 10.26
C LEU A 91 6.28 3.88 11.30
N PRO A 92 5.93 2.64 11.71
CA PRO A 92 6.88 1.72 12.31
C PRO A 92 8.10 1.53 11.40
N GLU A 93 9.24 1.16 12.00
CA GLU A 93 10.52 1.06 11.28
C GLU A 93 10.43 0.11 10.08
N ARG A 94 9.79 -1.06 10.26
CA ARG A 94 9.61 -2.03 9.18
C ARG A 94 8.79 -1.46 8.01
N LEU A 95 7.66 -0.82 8.32
CA LEU A 95 6.79 -0.23 7.30
C LEU A 95 7.47 0.94 6.58
N ALA A 96 8.29 1.72 7.30
CA ALA A 96 9.09 2.78 6.70
C ALA A 96 10.17 2.22 5.75
N PHE A 97 10.82 1.13 6.15
CA PHE A 97 11.79 0.42 5.31
C PHE A 97 11.15 -0.14 4.04
N ASP A 98 10.03 -0.86 4.19
CA ASP A 98 9.32 -1.45 3.05
C ASP A 98 8.78 -0.34 2.12
N LEU A 99 8.22 0.74 2.67
CA LEU A 99 7.73 1.84 1.83
C LEU A 99 8.89 2.54 1.09
N ASN A 100 10.06 2.71 1.71
CA ASN A 100 11.25 3.20 1.01
C ASN A 100 11.71 2.24 -0.11
N SER A 101 11.68 0.93 0.15
CA SER A 101 12.00 -0.11 -0.84
C SER A 101 11.03 -0.13 -2.02
N PHE A 102 9.75 0.19 -1.78
CA PHE A 102 8.78 0.42 -2.85
C PHE A 102 9.12 1.69 -3.64
N LEU A 103 9.36 2.81 -2.96
CA LEU A 103 9.61 4.11 -3.60
C LEU A 103 10.87 4.09 -4.48
N SER A 104 11.90 3.33 -4.11
CA SER A 104 13.11 3.18 -4.93
C SER A 104 12.86 2.43 -6.25
N GLN A 105 11.81 1.62 -6.32
CA GLN A 105 11.44 0.84 -7.50
C GLN A 105 10.39 1.52 -8.39
N VAL A 106 9.73 2.59 -7.91
CA VAL A 106 8.72 3.35 -8.67
C VAL A 106 9.21 3.76 -10.07
N PRO A 107 10.42 4.32 -10.27
CA PRO A 107 10.87 4.71 -11.60
C PRO A 107 10.99 3.53 -12.57
N ALA A 108 11.53 2.40 -12.10
CA ALA A 108 11.69 1.19 -12.89
C ALA A 108 10.33 0.56 -13.24
N GLU A 109 9.41 0.51 -12.28
CA GLU A 109 8.08 -0.03 -12.49
C GLU A 109 7.28 0.81 -13.50
N LEU A 110 7.32 2.14 -13.40
CA LEU A 110 6.69 3.04 -14.38
C LEU A 110 7.24 2.83 -15.79
N ALA A 111 8.56 2.67 -15.92
CA ALA A 111 9.22 2.41 -17.20
C ALA A 111 8.89 1.03 -17.78
N SER A 112 8.59 0.04 -16.93
CA SER A 112 8.28 -1.32 -17.36
C SER A 112 6.91 -1.45 -18.06
N ASN A 113 5.97 -0.55 -17.76
CA ASN A 113 4.61 -0.59 -18.31
C ASN A 113 4.03 0.82 -18.56
N PRO A 114 4.59 1.58 -19.52
CA PRO A 114 4.23 2.98 -19.73
C PRO A 114 2.77 3.18 -20.15
N GLN A 115 2.15 2.18 -20.81
CA GLN A 115 0.74 2.24 -21.19
C GLN A 115 -0.19 2.11 -19.97
N ALA A 116 0.15 1.25 -19.00
CA ALA A 116 -0.67 1.05 -17.82
C ALA A 116 -0.61 2.21 -16.81
N TYR A 117 0.49 2.98 -16.84
CA TYR A 117 0.76 4.07 -15.90
C TYR A 117 0.88 5.44 -16.59
N ASN A 118 0.25 5.58 -17.75
CA ASN A 118 0.31 6.81 -18.54
C ASN A 118 -0.13 8.05 -17.73
N GLY A 119 0.65 9.13 -17.81
CA GLY A 119 0.38 10.39 -17.10
C GLY A 119 0.79 10.42 -15.63
N VAL A 120 1.38 9.36 -15.09
CA VAL A 120 1.92 9.36 -13.72
C VAL A 120 3.30 10.02 -13.69
N ASP A 121 3.42 11.11 -12.94
CA ASP A 121 4.70 11.73 -12.60
C ASP A 121 5.30 11.00 -11.38
N GLY A 122 6.30 10.16 -11.63
CA GLY A 122 6.96 9.35 -10.59
C GLY A 122 7.67 10.19 -9.54
N ASP A 123 8.34 11.28 -9.92
CA ASP A 123 9.06 12.15 -8.98
C ASP A 123 8.07 12.86 -8.04
N ARG A 124 6.95 13.32 -8.59
CA ARG A 124 5.88 13.93 -7.78
C ARG A 124 5.25 12.92 -6.84
N LEU A 125 4.98 11.70 -7.30
CA LEU A 125 4.44 10.61 -6.47
C LEU A 125 5.38 10.30 -5.31
N ILE A 126 6.67 10.12 -5.59
CA ILE A 126 7.68 9.83 -4.57
C ILE A 126 7.76 10.97 -3.54
N LYS A 127 7.84 12.23 -3.99
CA LYS A 127 7.87 13.40 -3.10
C LYS A 127 6.64 13.49 -2.20
N LEU A 128 5.46 13.23 -2.75
CA LEU A 128 4.20 13.26 -2.01
C LEU A 128 4.19 12.20 -0.89
N ILE A 129 4.54 10.95 -1.22
CA ILE A 129 4.55 9.85 -0.25
C ILE A 129 5.63 10.10 0.82
N ARG A 130 6.84 10.53 0.44
CA ARG A 130 7.89 10.87 1.41
C ARG A 130 7.44 11.94 2.39
N LYS A 131 6.79 13.00 1.88
CA LYS A 131 6.28 14.10 2.72
C LYS A 131 5.15 13.65 3.65
N ALA A 132 4.22 12.82 3.17
CA ALA A 132 3.10 12.32 3.95
C ALA A 132 3.53 11.49 5.15
N PHE A 133 4.59 10.69 5.00
CA PHE A 133 5.09 9.76 6.03
C PHE A 133 6.41 10.17 6.68
N SER A 134 6.87 11.40 6.43
CA SER A 134 8.15 11.93 6.95
C SER A 134 9.36 11.01 6.68
N LEU A 135 9.42 10.44 5.47
CA LEU A 135 10.54 9.61 5.04
C LEU A 135 11.68 10.51 4.54
N GLY A 136 12.90 10.23 5.02
CA GLY A 136 14.14 10.94 4.66
C GLY A 136 14.57 10.75 3.22
#